data_AF-A0A521ULY1-F1
#
_entry.id   AF-A0A521ULY1-F1
#
_cell.length_a   1.000
_cell.length_b   1.000
_cell.length_c   1.000
_cell.angle_alpha   90.00
_cell.angle_beta   90.00
_cell.angle_gamma   90.00
#
_symmetry.space_group_name_H-M   'P 1'
#
loop_
_entity.id
_entity.type
_entity.pdbx_description
1 polymer ?
#
loop_
_entity_poly.entity_id
_entity_poly.type
_entity_poly.pdbx_seq_one_letter_code
_entity_poly.pdbx_strand_id
1 'polypeptide(L)'
;MRFDRLLAPSTITRSQLRVTTGGLQAFGGLRYDVLRRELSLYPNPNDLRPGLEYVLTVGDGIRSWDGSALAAPVVVRFLPTVREPVPRDPVPSLRRDIAPLLSQHCTGGGCHGELTPAMGLDLSSARAIRASCVGVLARQRADRVALEMLDPRWSTLPLIDPGITAGQGRPEYSYLVYKLLGDGPIWGARMPLGRAPLREEEIRLVVDWVTAGAPDN
;
A
#
# COMPACT_ATOMS: atom_id res chain seq x y z
N MET A 1 0.99 -14.06 3.93
CA MET A 1 2.02 -14.61 3.00
C MET A 1 2.92 -13.47 2.58
N ARG A 2 4.24 -13.62 2.68
CA ARG A 2 5.22 -12.58 2.32
C ARG A 2 5.84 -12.86 0.95
N PHE A 3 6.13 -11.80 0.20
CA PHE A 3 6.73 -11.83 -1.13
C PHE A 3 8.11 -11.17 -1.10
N ASP A 4 8.99 -11.60 -2.00
CA ASP A 4 10.34 -11.06 -2.18
C ASP A 4 10.32 -9.69 -2.91
N ARG A 5 9.23 -9.39 -3.63
CA ARG A 5 9.07 -8.21 -4.48
C ARG A 5 7.72 -7.52 -4.29
N LEU A 6 7.62 -6.26 -4.73
CA LEU A 6 6.37 -5.51 -4.70
C LEU A 6 5.40 -6.01 -5.77
N LEU A 7 4.16 -6.25 -5.35
CA LEU A 7 3.07 -6.71 -6.20
C LEU A 7 2.38 -5.54 -6.92
N ALA A 8 1.93 -5.78 -8.15
CA ALA A 8 1.04 -4.91 -8.90
C ALA A 8 -0.38 -5.04 -8.32
N PRO A 9 -0.92 -4.02 -7.63
CA PRO A 9 -2.14 -4.18 -6.84
C PRO A 9 -3.39 -4.56 -7.64
N SER A 10 -3.51 -4.15 -8.91
CA SER A 10 -4.62 -4.56 -9.79
C SER A 10 -4.75 -6.07 -9.95
N THR A 11 -3.65 -6.82 -9.82
CA THR A 11 -3.62 -8.27 -10.01
C THR A 11 -4.04 -9.04 -8.76
N ILE A 12 -4.07 -8.36 -7.61
CA ILE A 12 -4.48 -8.92 -6.32
C ILE A 12 -6.01 -8.92 -6.26
N THR A 13 -6.61 -9.93 -6.89
CA THR A 13 -8.06 -10.05 -7.00
C THR A 13 -8.59 -11.27 -6.26
N ARG A 14 -9.90 -11.28 -5.94
CA ARG A 14 -10.55 -12.42 -5.31
C ARG A 14 -10.54 -13.69 -6.17
N SER A 15 -10.46 -13.58 -7.49
CA SER A 15 -10.39 -14.76 -8.37
C SER A 15 -9.08 -15.54 -8.22
N GLN A 16 -8.03 -14.89 -7.68
CA GLN A 16 -6.77 -15.55 -7.33
C GLN A 16 -6.86 -16.33 -6.02
N LEU A 17 -8.01 -16.32 -5.33
CA LEU A 17 -8.14 -16.89 -4.00
C LEU A 17 -9.18 -18.01 -3.99
N ARG A 18 -8.80 -19.16 -3.43
CA ARG A 18 -9.73 -20.23 -3.08
C ARG A 18 -9.42 -20.73 -1.67
N VAL A 19 -10.45 -20.82 -0.82
CA VAL A 19 -10.33 -21.39 0.52
C VAL A 19 -11.37 -22.49 0.66
N THR A 20 -10.94 -23.73 0.82
CA THR A 20 -11.85 -24.89 0.78
C THR A 20 -11.57 -25.92 1.88
N THR A 21 -12.61 -26.61 2.34
CA THR A 21 -12.51 -27.81 3.19
C THR A 21 -13.50 -28.85 2.69
N GLY A 22 -13.02 -30.00 2.20
CA GLY A 22 -13.87 -30.95 1.47
C GLY A 22 -14.65 -30.27 0.34
N GLY A 23 -15.97 -30.37 0.36
CA GLY A 23 -16.88 -29.70 -0.59
C GLY A 23 -17.30 -28.27 -0.19
N LEU A 24 -16.86 -27.77 0.96
CA LEU A 24 -17.19 -26.42 1.43
C LEU A 24 -16.15 -25.40 0.95
N GLN A 25 -16.61 -24.17 0.72
CA GLN A 25 -15.77 -23.03 0.37
C GLN A 25 -16.01 -21.89 1.37
N ALA A 26 -14.94 -21.21 1.75
CA ALA A 26 -14.97 -19.97 2.50
C ALA A 26 -14.59 -18.79 1.61
N PHE A 27 -15.30 -17.68 1.75
CA PHE A 27 -15.02 -16.44 1.03
C PHE A 27 -14.30 -15.44 1.93
N GLY A 28 -13.63 -14.45 1.34
CA GLY A 28 -12.88 -13.48 2.11
C GLY A 28 -12.42 -12.25 1.34
N GLY A 29 -11.89 -11.30 2.09
CA GLY A 29 -11.16 -10.16 1.56
C GLY A 29 -9.65 -10.42 1.52
N LEU A 30 -8.97 -9.77 0.60
CA LEU A 30 -7.51 -9.69 0.57
C LEU A 30 -7.09 -8.28 1.02
N ARG A 31 -5.98 -8.19 1.75
CA ARG A 31 -5.28 -6.93 2.00
C ARG A 31 -3.81 -7.11 1.73
N TYR A 32 -3.23 -6.14 1.04
CA TYR A 32 -1.82 -6.13 0.73
C TYR A 32 -1.13 -5.03 1.54
N ASP A 33 -0.22 -5.44 2.42
CA ASP A 33 0.72 -4.54 3.08
C ASP A 33 1.91 -4.32 2.14
N VAL A 34 1.92 -3.16 1.49
CA VAL A 34 2.95 -2.77 0.52
C VAL A 34 4.34 -2.61 1.16
N LEU A 35 4.41 -2.20 2.43
CA LEU A 35 5.68 -2.00 3.14
C LEU A 35 6.32 -3.35 3.46
N ARG A 36 5.52 -4.29 4.00
CA ARG A 36 6.00 -5.64 4.36
C ARG A 36 6.04 -6.61 3.19
N ARG A 37 5.44 -6.23 2.05
CA ARG A 37 5.20 -7.11 0.89
C ARG A 37 4.39 -8.34 1.33
N GLU A 38 3.35 -8.11 2.11
CA GLU A 38 2.57 -9.18 2.72
C GLU A 38 1.12 -9.16 2.25
N LEU A 39 0.65 -10.29 1.74
CA LEU A 39 -0.75 -10.53 1.45
C LEU A 39 -1.40 -11.24 2.65
N SER A 40 -2.40 -10.58 3.22
CA SER A 40 -3.24 -11.10 4.30
C SER A 40 -4.63 -11.43 3.79
N LEU A 41 -5.14 -12.59 4.22
CA LEU A 41 -6.49 -13.05 3.95
C LEU A 41 -7.38 -12.80 5.17
N TYR A 42 -8.55 -12.24 4.93
CA TYR A 42 -9.61 -12.06 5.92
C TYR A 42 -10.82 -12.87 5.49
N PRO A 43 -10.87 -14.16 5.86
CA PRO A 43 -12.01 -15.00 5.55
C PRO A 43 -13.23 -14.54 6.33
N ASN A 44 -14.42 -14.76 5.77
CA ASN A 44 -15.68 -14.56 6.47
C ASN A 44 -15.75 -15.58 7.61
N PRO A 45 -15.79 -15.14 8.89
CA PRO A 45 -15.78 -16.05 10.02
C PRO A 45 -16.99 -17.00 10.02
N ASN A 46 -18.11 -16.60 9.42
CA ASN A 46 -19.31 -17.44 9.33
C ASN A 46 -19.14 -18.63 8.36
N ASP A 47 -18.14 -18.58 7.47
CA ASP A 47 -17.85 -19.67 6.53
C ASP A 47 -16.83 -20.67 7.10
N LEU A 48 -16.20 -20.33 8.23
CA LEU A 48 -15.17 -21.13 8.89
C LEU A 48 -15.76 -21.94 10.05
N ARG A 49 -15.54 -23.25 10.01
CA ARG A 49 -15.98 -24.18 11.06
C ARG A 49 -14.78 -24.60 11.93
N PRO A 50 -14.85 -24.42 13.26
CA PRO A 50 -13.81 -24.89 14.17
C PRO A 50 -13.53 -26.39 13.99
N GLY A 51 -12.25 -26.77 14.05
CA GLY A 51 -11.81 -28.17 13.95
C GLY A 51 -11.73 -28.74 12.53
N LEU A 52 -12.13 -28.00 11.50
CA LEU A 52 -11.91 -28.42 10.10
C LEU A 52 -10.60 -27.83 9.56
N GLU A 53 -9.82 -28.66 8.85
CA GLU A 53 -8.67 -28.17 8.09
C GLU A 53 -9.13 -27.54 6.78
N TYR A 54 -8.66 -26.33 6.51
CA TYR A 54 -8.89 -25.61 5.28
C TYR A 54 -7.62 -25.54 4.44
N VAL A 55 -7.82 -25.56 3.12
CA VAL A 55 -6.78 -25.35 2.12
C VAL A 55 -7.01 -23.98 1.49
N LEU A 56 -6.06 -23.07 1.71
CA LEU A 56 -5.93 -21.81 0.98
C LEU A 56 -5.06 -22.05 -0.26
N THR A 57 -5.63 -21.80 -1.44
CA THR A 57 -4.90 -21.73 -2.71
C THR A 57 -4.88 -20.28 -3.20
N VAL A 58 -3.68 -19.78 -3.46
CA VAL A 58 -3.42 -18.51 -4.14
C VAL A 58 -2.95 -18.83 -5.56
N GLY A 59 -3.70 -18.37 -6.56
CA GLY A 59 -3.38 -18.56 -7.97
C GLY A 59 -2.11 -17.82 -8.40
N ASP A 60 -1.56 -18.22 -9.55
CA ASP A 60 -0.34 -17.67 -10.13
C ASP A 60 -0.57 -16.40 -10.98
N GLY A 61 -1.80 -15.92 -11.06
CA GLY A 61 -2.16 -14.70 -11.79
C GLY A 61 -1.77 -13.40 -11.07
N ILE A 62 -1.33 -13.47 -9.81
CA ILE A 62 -0.76 -12.33 -9.09
C ILE A 62 0.60 -11.99 -9.73
N ARG A 63 0.81 -10.71 -10.04
CA ARG A 63 2.03 -10.22 -10.67
C ARG A 63 2.75 -9.20 -9.81
N SER A 64 4.06 -9.13 -9.97
CA SER A 64 4.89 -8.02 -9.49
C SER A 64 4.99 -6.90 -10.51
N TRP A 65 5.49 -5.74 -10.08
CA TRP A 65 5.64 -4.56 -10.95
C TRP A 65 6.58 -4.74 -12.15
N ASP A 66 7.43 -5.77 -12.15
CA ASP A 66 8.25 -6.18 -13.29
C ASP A 66 7.54 -7.15 -14.26
N GLY A 67 6.27 -7.48 -14.00
CA GLY A 67 5.46 -8.42 -14.78
C GLY A 67 5.65 -9.90 -14.42
N SER A 68 6.59 -10.23 -13.53
CA SER A 68 6.79 -11.62 -13.11
C SER A 68 5.57 -12.16 -12.33
N ALA A 69 5.26 -13.44 -12.53
CA ALA A 69 4.22 -14.16 -11.79
C ALA A 69 4.83 -15.01 -10.68
N LEU A 70 3.97 -15.52 -9.81
CA LEU A 70 4.34 -16.67 -8.98
C LEU A 70 4.75 -17.86 -9.87
N ALA A 71 5.80 -18.57 -9.46
CA ALA A 71 6.29 -19.74 -10.21
C ALA A 71 5.27 -20.89 -10.24
N ALA A 72 4.44 -20.99 -9.21
CA ALA A 72 3.33 -21.93 -9.11
C ALA A 72 2.28 -21.38 -8.12
N PRO A 73 1.03 -21.87 -8.17
CA PRO A 73 0.04 -21.56 -7.14
C PRO A 73 0.55 -21.91 -5.73
N VAL A 74 0.30 -21.03 -4.77
CA VAL A 74 0.70 -21.24 -3.37
C VAL A 74 -0.44 -21.91 -2.62
N VAL A 75 -0.13 -23.02 -1.97
CA VAL A 75 -1.09 -23.82 -1.21
C VAL A 75 -0.70 -23.83 0.27
N VAL A 76 -1.60 -23.39 1.13
CA VAL A 76 -1.41 -23.32 2.58
C VAL A 76 -2.55 -24.08 3.25
N ARG A 77 -2.22 -25.06 4.10
CA ARG A 77 -3.18 -25.73 4.98
C ARG A 77 -3.22 -25.03 6.32
N PHE A 78 -4.41 -24.83 6.86
CA PHE A 78 -4.58 -24.18 8.15
C PHE A 78 -5.81 -24.69 8.91
N LEU A 79 -5.75 -24.62 10.23
CA LEU A 79 -6.90 -24.79 11.12
C LEU A 79 -7.34 -23.40 11.60
N PRO A 80 -8.61 -23.00 11.39
CA PRO A 80 -9.08 -21.71 11.84
C PRO A 80 -9.14 -21.68 13.37
N THR A 81 -8.48 -20.68 13.95
CA THR A 81 -8.54 -20.39 15.38
C THR A 81 -9.23 -19.05 15.61
N VAL A 82 -10.06 -18.95 16.64
CA VAL A 82 -10.56 -17.65 17.09
C VAL A 82 -9.41 -16.92 17.77
N ARG A 83 -8.98 -15.81 17.19
CA ARG A 83 -8.01 -14.90 17.81
C ARG A 83 -8.75 -13.68 18.35
N GLU A 84 -8.44 -13.28 19.57
CA GLU A 84 -8.90 -12.01 20.11
C GLU A 84 -8.48 -10.86 19.18
N PRO A 85 -9.36 -9.90 18.86
CA PRO A 85 -8.99 -8.76 18.04
C PRO A 85 -7.78 -8.05 18.65
N VAL A 86 -6.67 -7.97 17.91
CA VAL A 86 -5.54 -7.16 18.34
C VAL A 86 -6.02 -5.70 18.38
N PRO A 87 -5.86 -4.98 19.51
CA PRO A 87 -6.18 -3.56 19.57
C PRO A 87 -5.50 -2.83 18.42
N ARG A 88 -6.25 -1.97 17.72
CA ARG A 88 -5.68 -1.19 16.63
C ARG A 88 -4.79 -0.11 17.23
N ASP A 89 -3.58 0.02 16.69
CA ASP A 89 -2.71 1.15 17.00
C ASP A 89 -3.45 2.47 16.70
N PRO A 90 -3.17 3.54 17.48
CA PRO A 90 -3.76 4.83 17.22
C PRO A 90 -3.37 5.31 15.82
N VAL A 91 -4.35 5.88 15.10
CA VAL A 91 -4.13 6.44 13.77
C VAL A 91 -3.16 7.63 13.88
N PRO A 92 -2.05 7.65 13.12
CA PRO A 92 -1.13 8.78 13.14
C PRO A 92 -1.82 10.08 12.72
N SER A 93 -1.43 11.19 13.34
CA SER A 93 -1.93 12.53 13.07
C SER A 93 -1.17 13.20 11.93
N LEU A 94 -1.91 13.78 10.98
CA LEU A 94 -1.29 14.59 9.92
C LEU A 94 -0.46 15.73 10.51
N ARG A 95 -0.98 16.42 11.54
CA ARG A 95 -0.30 17.59 12.13
C ARG A 95 0.86 17.20 13.05
N ARG A 96 0.69 16.18 13.88
CA ARG A 96 1.66 15.87 14.95
C ARG A 96 2.73 14.89 14.49
N ASP A 97 2.40 13.97 13.59
CA ASP A 97 3.29 12.86 13.25
C ASP A 97 3.80 12.98 11.81
N ILE A 98 2.91 13.20 10.83
CA ILE A 98 3.26 13.14 9.41
C ILE A 98 3.92 14.44 8.91
N ALA A 99 3.35 15.61 9.22
CA ALA A 99 3.88 16.88 8.73
C ALA A 99 5.30 17.18 9.23
N PRO A 100 5.64 16.97 10.53
CA PRO A 100 7.02 17.14 10.99
C PRO A 100 7.99 16.19 10.29
N LEU A 101 7.60 14.92 10.10
CA LEU A 101 8.41 13.92 9.41
C LEU A 101 8.70 14.34 7.96
N LEU A 102 7.66 14.66 7.18
CA LEU A 102 7.83 15.06 5.78
C LEU A 102 8.59 16.39 5.66
N SER A 103 8.32 17.34 6.56
CA SER A 103 9.03 18.62 6.57
C SER A 103 10.53 18.43 6.81
N GLN A 104 10.90 17.68 7.85
CA GLN A 104 12.29 17.43 8.22
C GLN A 104 13.08 16.75 7.11
N HIS A 105 12.48 15.76 6.44
CA HIS A 105 13.19 14.92 5.49
C HIS A 105 13.13 15.43 4.05
N CYS A 106 12.06 16.11 3.65
CA CYS A 106 11.75 16.37 2.24
C CYS A 106 11.77 17.85 1.83
N THR A 107 11.71 18.80 2.77
CA THR A 107 11.79 20.24 2.45
C THR A 107 13.23 20.75 2.35
N GLY A 108 14.20 19.99 2.88
CA GLY A 108 15.61 20.37 2.88
C GLY A 108 16.16 20.60 1.48
N GLY A 109 16.95 21.67 1.31
CA GLY A 109 17.43 22.10 -0.01
C GLY A 109 16.38 22.78 -0.88
N GLY A 110 15.17 23.02 -0.36
CA GLY A 110 14.10 23.75 -1.05
C GLY A 110 13.31 22.91 -2.04
N CYS A 111 13.53 21.59 -2.12
CA CYS A 111 12.91 20.77 -3.16
C CYS A 111 11.39 20.64 -3.03
N HIS A 112 10.81 20.49 -1.83
CA HIS A 112 9.36 20.32 -1.66
C HIS A 112 8.77 21.25 -0.57
N GLY A 113 9.03 22.56 -0.68
CA GLY A 113 8.55 23.60 0.26
C GLY A 113 7.83 24.77 -0.42
N GLU A 114 7.59 25.85 0.33
CA GLU A 114 6.59 26.89 0.01
C GLU A 114 6.86 27.77 -1.24
N LEU A 115 8.14 28.00 -1.61
CA LEU A 115 8.48 29.03 -2.60
C LEU A 115 8.45 28.52 -4.05
N THR A 116 9.09 27.38 -4.32
CA THR A 116 9.17 26.76 -5.66
C THR A 116 9.17 25.23 -5.55
N PRO A 117 8.06 24.64 -5.08
CA PRO A 117 8.00 23.20 -4.83
C PRO A 117 8.22 22.41 -6.12
N ALA A 118 9.25 21.56 -6.13
CA ALA A 118 9.50 20.61 -7.20
C ALA A 118 8.26 19.74 -7.40
N MET A 119 7.89 19.56 -8.66
CA MET A 119 6.68 18.86 -9.07
C MET A 119 5.37 19.43 -8.48
N GLY A 120 5.38 20.65 -7.92
CA GLY A 120 4.21 21.28 -7.31
C GLY A 120 3.81 20.69 -5.95
N LEU A 121 4.73 20.01 -5.25
CA LEU A 121 4.49 19.39 -3.94
C LEU A 121 4.98 20.27 -2.79
N ASP A 122 4.05 20.72 -1.95
CA ASP A 122 4.39 21.49 -0.75
C ASP A 122 4.19 20.63 0.51
N LEU A 123 5.33 20.28 1.14
CA LEU A 123 5.41 19.42 2.32
C LEU A 123 5.75 20.19 3.59
N SER A 124 5.70 21.53 3.53
CA SER A 124 6.09 22.44 4.64
C SER A 124 5.20 22.34 5.87
N SER A 125 3.92 21.98 5.68
CA SER A 125 2.91 21.98 6.75
C SER A 125 1.79 20.98 6.48
N ALA A 126 1.06 20.60 7.53
CA ALA A 126 -0.14 19.75 7.42
C ALA A 126 -1.15 20.29 6.39
N ARG A 127 -1.40 21.61 6.41
CA ARG A 127 -2.32 22.28 5.48
C ARG A 127 -1.82 22.17 4.04
N ALA A 128 -0.53 22.38 3.81
CA ALA A 128 0.09 22.29 2.49
C ALA A 128 0.08 20.85 1.95
N ILE A 129 0.40 19.86 2.79
CA ILE A 129 0.35 18.43 2.44
C ILE A 129 -1.06 18.05 2.02
N ARG A 130 -2.07 18.43 2.82
CA ARG A 130 -3.47 18.16 2.51
C ARG A 130 -3.89 18.77 1.17
N ALA A 131 -3.48 20.01 0.90
CA ALA A 131 -3.87 20.72 -0.31
C ALA A 131 -3.14 20.25 -1.57
N SER A 132 -1.86 19.88 -1.46
CA SER A 132 -1.00 19.61 -2.63
C SER A 132 -0.78 18.12 -2.91
N CYS A 133 -1.02 17.22 -1.94
CA CYS A 133 -0.64 15.81 -2.06
C CYS A 133 -1.82 14.84 -1.92
N VAL A 134 -2.76 15.07 -0.99
CA VAL A 134 -3.84 14.12 -0.73
C VAL A 134 -4.88 14.16 -1.86
N GLY A 135 -5.07 13.03 -2.54
CA GLY A 135 -5.98 12.90 -3.68
C GLY A 135 -5.48 13.57 -4.97
N VAL A 136 -4.27 14.13 -4.97
CA VAL A 136 -3.68 14.83 -6.12
C VAL A 136 -2.86 13.84 -6.96
N LEU A 137 -3.01 13.86 -8.28
CA LEU A 137 -2.31 12.92 -9.17
C LEU A 137 -0.81 13.19 -9.25
N ALA A 138 0.02 12.15 -9.16
CA ALA A 138 1.48 12.24 -9.10
C ALA A 138 2.13 12.62 -10.43
N ARG A 139 2.67 13.83 -10.60
CA ARG A 139 3.14 14.31 -11.93
C ARG A 139 4.21 13.44 -12.61
N GLN A 140 4.99 12.68 -11.86
CA GLN A 140 6.06 11.80 -12.38
C GLN A 140 5.55 10.40 -12.78
N ARG A 141 4.56 10.32 -13.68
CA ARG A 141 3.86 9.06 -14.03
C ARG A 141 3.70 8.77 -15.53
N ALA A 142 4.40 9.49 -16.41
CA ALA A 142 4.17 9.39 -17.86
C ALA A 142 4.89 8.22 -18.54
N ASP A 143 4.20 7.63 -19.51
CA ASP A 143 4.69 6.80 -20.63
C ASP A 143 5.44 5.50 -20.27
N ARG A 144 4.73 4.58 -19.62
CA ARG A 144 5.17 3.18 -19.47
C ARG A 144 4.04 2.22 -19.77
N VAL A 145 3.85 1.95 -21.06
CA VAL A 145 2.81 1.02 -21.57
C VAL A 145 2.82 -0.31 -20.82
N ALA A 146 3.99 -0.87 -20.52
CA ALA A 146 4.09 -2.13 -19.76
C ALA A 146 3.48 -2.04 -18.35
N LEU A 147 3.70 -0.93 -17.63
CA LEU A 147 3.11 -0.71 -16.30
C LEU A 147 1.62 -0.44 -16.40
N GLU A 148 1.17 0.30 -17.42
CA GLU A 148 -0.25 0.59 -17.63
C GLU A 148 -1.05 -0.66 -18.03
N MET A 149 -0.46 -1.55 -18.84
CA MET A 149 -1.05 -2.85 -19.15
C MET A 149 -1.12 -3.77 -17.93
N LEU A 150 -0.13 -3.68 -17.05
CA LEU A 150 -0.06 -4.48 -15.82
C LEU A 150 -1.05 -3.97 -14.76
N ASP A 151 -1.06 -2.66 -14.52
CA ASP A 151 -1.97 -1.98 -13.61
C ASP A 151 -2.48 -0.67 -14.26
N PRO A 152 -3.73 -0.66 -14.78
CA PRO A 152 -4.29 0.52 -15.43
C PRO A 152 -4.41 1.75 -14.53
N ARG A 153 -4.33 1.59 -13.20
CA ARG A 153 -4.34 2.73 -12.27
C ARG A 153 -3.00 3.46 -12.22
N TRP A 154 -1.94 2.89 -12.82
CA TRP A 154 -0.62 3.53 -12.92
C TRP A 154 -0.69 4.94 -13.51
N SER A 155 -1.38 5.13 -14.64
CA SER A 155 -1.45 6.43 -15.32
C SER A 155 -2.26 7.49 -14.55
N THR A 156 -3.05 7.04 -13.58
CA THR A 156 -3.90 7.88 -12.71
C THR A 156 -3.54 7.75 -11.23
N LEU A 157 -2.30 7.39 -10.91
CA LEU A 157 -1.86 7.16 -9.53
C LEU A 157 -1.80 8.48 -8.72
N PRO A 158 -2.50 8.58 -7.57
CA PRO A 158 -2.36 9.70 -6.65
C PRO A 158 -0.99 9.74 -5.96
N LEU A 159 -0.57 10.92 -5.52
CA LEU A 159 0.58 11.10 -4.61
C LEU A 159 0.30 10.39 -3.30
N ILE A 160 -0.84 10.71 -2.70
CA ILE A 160 -1.44 10.02 -1.55
C ILE A 160 -2.87 9.70 -1.92
N ASP A 161 -3.26 8.44 -1.77
CA ASP A 161 -4.58 7.94 -2.08
C ASP A 161 -5.38 7.72 -0.78
N PRO A 162 -6.26 8.66 -0.40
CA PRO A 162 -7.09 8.53 0.81
C PRO A 162 -8.21 7.50 0.65
N GLY A 163 -8.33 6.86 -0.53
CA GLY A 163 -9.44 5.98 -0.85
C GLY A 163 -10.72 6.74 -1.16
N ILE A 164 -11.75 5.98 -1.55
CA ILE A 164 -13.09 6.51 -1.85
C ILE A 164 -14.05 6.39 -0.66
N THR A 165 -13.66 5.61 0.34
CA THR A 165 -14.43 5.37 1.56
C THR A 165 -13.62 5.89 2.74
N ALA A 166 -14.23 6.74 3.56
CA ALA A 166 -13.58 7.31 4.74
C ALA A 166 -13.00 6.19 5.62
N GLY A 167 -11.75 6.34 6.06
CA GLY A 167 -11.07 5.33 6.87
C GLY A 167 -10.49 4.15 6.09
N GLN A 168 -10.52 4.18 4.75
CA GLN A 168 -10.06 3.08 3.88
C GLN A 168 -9.18 3.60 2.74
N GLY A 169 -8.08 4.24 3.09
CA GLY A 169 -7.11 4.67 2.08
C GLY A 169 -6.27 3.53 1.54
N ARG A 170 -5.55 3.81 0.46
CA ARG A 170 -4.89 2.80 -0.38
C ARG A 170 -3.39 3.08 -0.48
N PRO A 171 -2.58 2.69 0.51
CA PRO A 171 -1.13 2.90 0.46
C PRO A 171 -0.48 2.25 -0.76
N GLU A 172 -1.00 1.12 -1.23
CA GLU A 172 -0.55 0.43 -2.44
C GLU A 172 -0.85 1.19 -3.73
N TYR A 173 -1.76 2.17 -3.70
CA TYR A 173 -2.01 3.10 -4.80
C TYR A 173 -1.51 4.52 -4.52
N SER A 174 -0.64 4.70 -3.51
CA SER A 174 -0.06 6.00 -3.18
C SER A 174 1.38 6.10 -3.68
N TYR A 175 1.63 6.96 -4.67
CA TYR A 175 2.96 7.13 -5.28
C TYR A 175 4.04 7.51 -4.26
N LEU A 176 3.67 8.26 -3.21
CA LEU A 176 4.56 8.60 -2.11
C LEU A 176 5.20 7.35 -1.51
N VAL A 177 4.43 6.28 -1.26
CA VAL A 177 4.94 5.06 -0.62
C VAL A 177 6.06 4.44 -1.45
N TYR A 178 5.88 4.32 -2.77
CA TYR A 178 6.91 3.83 -3.67
C TYR A 178 8.15 4.73 -3.70
N LYS A 179 7.98 6.05 -3.66
CA LYS A 179 9.10 6.99 -3.55
C LYS A 179 9.89 6.83 -2.26
N LEU A 180 9.23 6.55 -1.12
CA LEU A 180 9.91 6.30 0.15
C LEU A 180 10.67 4.96 0.13
N LEU A 181 10.06 3.92 -0.45
CA LEU A 181 10.67 2.60 -0.58
C LEU A 181 11.84 2.58 -1.57
N GLY A 182 11.77 3.39 -2.64
CA GLY A 182 12.76 3.37 -3.71
C GLY A 182 12.61 2.19 -4.65
N ASP A 183 11.44 1.58 -4.67
CA ASP A 183 11.13 0.34 -5.38
C ASP A 183 9.70 0.43 -5.94
N GLY A 184 9.36 -0.48 -6.86
CA GLY A 184 8.08 -0.52 -7.54
C GLY A 184 8.05 0.45 -8.73
N PRO A 185 6.88 1.02 -9.06
CA PRO A 185 6.72 1.80 -10.27
C PRO A 185 7.15 3.24 -9.99
N ILE A 186 8.42 3.50 -9.69
CA ILE A 186 8.91 4.88 -9.51
C ILE A 186 9.58 5.41 -10.78
N TRP A 187 9.50 6.73 -10.93
CA TRP A 187 10.35 7.47 -11.85
C TRP A 187 11.46 8.20 -11.07
N GLY A 188 12.66 8.27 -11.62
CA GLY A 188 13.81 8.85 -10.94
C GLY A 188 14.23 8.03 -9.72
N ALA A 189 14.65 8.69 -8.66
CA ALA A 189 15.19 8.05 -7.47
C ALA A 189 14.22 8.06 -6.28
N ARG A 190 14.57 7.22 -5.28
CA ARG A 190 13.99 7.18 -3.94
C ARG A 190 14.09 8.54 -3.25
N MET A 191 13.04 8.91 -2.52
CA MET A 191 13.01 10.03 -1.60
C MET A 191 13.27 9.58 -0.15
N PRO A 192 14.02 10.36 0.65
CA PRO A 192 14.58 11.67 0.29
C PRO A 192 15.79 11.55 -0.65
N LEU A 193 15.88 12.46 -1.61
CA LEU A 193 16.88 12.42 -2.67
C LEU A 193 18.28 12.67 -2.11
N GLY A 194 19.25 11.81 -2.47
CA GLY A 194 20.65 11.98 -2.06
C GLY A 194 20.91 11.92 -0.55
N ARG A 195 19.92 11.48 0.24
CA ARG A 195 20.01 11.35 1.71
C ARG A 195 19.85 9.91 2.15
N ALA A 196 20.06 9.65 3.44
CA ALA A 196 19.70 8.36 4.04
C ALA A 196 18.20 8.09 3.84
N PRO A 197 17.81 6.83 3.56
CA PRO A 197 16.40 6.45 3.56
C PRO A 197 15.77 6.67 4.94
N LEU A 198 14.45 6.92 4.96
CA LEU A 198 13.69 6.89 6.21
C LEU A 198 13.76 5.51 6.84
N ARG A 199 13.64 5.47 8.16
CA ARG A 199 13.56 4.23 8.92
C ARG A 199 12.24 3.52 8.63
N GLU A 200 12.21 2.19 8.81
CA GLU A 200 10.99 1.42 8.53
C GLU A 200 9.81 1.91 9.38
N GLU A 201 10.05 2.31 10.63
CA GLU A 201 9.01 2.82 11.54
C GLU A 201 8.45 4.16 11.07
N GLU A 202 9.27 5.00 10.43
CA GLU A 202 8.84 6.28 9.86
C GLU A 202 7.98 6.06 8.61
N ILE A 203 8.37 5.10 7.76
CA ILE A 203 7.55 4.71 6.59
C ILE A 203 6.25 4.08 7.06
N ARG A 204 6.29 3.27 8.13
CA ARG A 204 5.11 2.66 8.76
C ARG A 204 4.10 3.74 9.18
N LEU A 205 4.54 4.83 9.84
CA LEU A 205 3.65 5.95 10.19
C LEU A 205 2.92 6.52 8.98
N VAL A 206 3.63 6.72 7.87
CA VAL A 206 3.01 7.22 6.63
C VAL A 206 2.01 6.20 6.07
N VAL A 207 2.38 4.92 6.00
CA VAL A 207 1.51 3.85 5.48
C VAL A 207 0.25 3.68 6.33
N ASP A 208 0.37 3.73 7.64
CA ASP A 208 -0.76 3.57 8.57
C ASP A 208 -1.69 4.79 8.49
N TRP A 209 -1.14 6.00 8.40
CA TRP A 209 -1.93 7.21 8.17
C TRP A 209 -2.69 7.15 6.84
N VAL A 210 -2.04 6.73 5.75
CA VAL A 210 -2.71 6.55 4.45
C VAL A 210 -3.77 5.47 4.52
N THR A 211 -3.49 4.33 5.16
CA THR A 211 -4.45 3.24 5.34
C THR A 211 -5.71 3.72 6.07
N ALA A 212 -5.56 4.61 7.04
CA ALA A 212 -6.67 5.26 7.75
C ALA A 212 -7.41 6.33 6.93
N GLY A 213 -7.11 6.47 5.64
CA GLY A 213 -7.75 7.43 4.73
C GLY A 213 -7.12 8.82 4.78
N ALA A 214 -5.86 8.92 5.21
CA ALA A 214 -5.10 10.17 5.31
C ALA A 214 -5.85 11.30 6.06
N PRO A 215 -6.35 11.06 7.29
CA PRO A 215 -7.17 12.02 8.01
C PRO A 215 -6.39 13.26 8.47
N ASP A 216 -7.12 14.34 8.74
CA ASP A 216 -6.62 15.57 9.37
C ASP A 216 -7.16 15.64 10.82
N ASN A 217 -6.46 14.97 11.74
CA ASN A 217 -6.84 14.66 13.12
C ASN A 217 -5.78 15.09 14.16
#